data_AF-A8YXN5-F1
#
_entry.id   AF-A8YXN5-F1
#
_cell.length_a   1.000
_cell.length_b   1.000
_cell.length_c   1.000
_cell.angle_alpha   90.00
_cell.angle_beta   90.00
_cell.angle_gamma   90.00
#
_symmetry.space_group_name_H-M   'P 1'
#
loop_
_entity.id
_entity.type
_entity.pdbx_description
1 polymer ?
#
loop_
_entity_poly.entity_id
_entity_poly.type
_entity_poly.pdbx_seq_one_letter_code
_entity_poly.pdbx_strand_id
1 'polypeptide(L)'
;MRKIYLHKRFDSFPKLMSLSDQIKKVSLVDNLIPNYSLTQHIEFMNEHNFLKVSKQYKTSFTSFDERYNVSTSFIKQDNNLWGLLTLGHEIGHNYFNSFIENATAKVNMSTLTAETFAFINETLVMHQLMNDPQNNDYSFDLLFYLYRLISVPFSMDLYQKKVFAENETEFSWNEIINKRLETITTLFPNKKILNLKYSHHNISMNDDFLFNEAELFLYPRAYLLGLFISSSFINDSNLYITFIEYINNAVKLDISLILEKVFNVSEDEAIENGVMLFRKFLQGLNHNV
;
A
#
# COMPACT_ATOMS: atom_id res chain seq x y z
N MET A 1 -15.49 -15.65 -33.72
CA MET A 1 -14.55 -14.85 -32.91
C MET A 1 -15.12 -13.44 -32.74
N ARG A 2 -15.62 -13.11 -31.55
CA ARG A 2 -16.04 -11.73 -31.23
C ARG A 2 -14.78 -10.89 -31.05
N LYS A 3 -14.54 -9.93 -31.96
CA LYS A 3 -13.59 -8.83 -31.75
C LYS A 3 -14.15 -7.97 -30.61
N ILE A 4 -13.57 -8.07 -29.43
CA ILE A 4 -13.77 -7.08 -28.38
C ILE A 4 -12.95 -5.86 -28.79
N TYR A 5 -13.62 -4.87 -29.36
CA TYR A 5 -13.04 -3.55 -29.57
C TYR A 5 -12.90 -2.87 -28.21
N LEU A 6 -11.73 -2.98 -27.59
CA LEU A 6 -11.28 -2.08 -26.51
C LEU A 6 -10.91 -0.73 -27.13
N HIS A 7 -11.91 -0.03 -27.67
CA HIS A 7 -11.81 1.36 -28.13
C HIS A 7 -12.99 2.13 -27.56
N LYS A 8 -12.88 2.53 -26.29
CA LYS A 8 -13.49 3.73 -25.69
C LYS A 8 -13.04 3.88 -24.24
N ARG A 9 -12.59 5.09 -23.88
CA ARG A 9 -12.06 5.60 -22.59
C ARG A 9 -10.54 5.50 -22.34
N PHE A 10 -9.73 6.04 -23.25
CA PHE A 10 -8.37 6.51 -22.90
C PHE A 10 -8.29 8.03 -22.68
N ASP A 11 -9.44 8.72 -22.56
CA ASP A 11 -9.54 10.15 -22.28
C ASP A 11 -10.08 10.45 -20.85
N SER A 12 -9.89 9.54 -19.89
CA SER A 12 -10.12 9.90 -18.48
C SER A 12 -8.88 10.62 -17.96
N PHE A 13 -8.89 11.95 -18.02
CA PHE A 13 -7.97 12.74 -17.20
C PHE A 13 -8.12 12.28 -15.74
N PRO A 14 -7.01 12.10 -14.98
CA PRO A 14 -7.09 11.74 -13.58
C PRO A 14 -8.02 12.72 -12.87
N LYS A 15 -8.99 12.20 -12.09
CA LYS A 15 -9.88 13.07 -11.32
C LYS A 15 -9.03 13.96 -10.41
N LEU A 16 -9.09 15.26 -10.66
CA LEU A 16 -8.37 16.22 -9.86
C LEU A 16 -9.08 16.43 -8.53
N MET A 17 -8.32 16.40 -7.43
CA MET A 17 -8.79 16.61 -6.07
C MET A 17 -7.93 17.69 -5.41
N SER A 18 -8.56 18.68 -4.80
CA SER A 18 -7.85 19.67 -3.99
C SER A 18 -7.29 19.01 -2.73
N LEU A 19 -6.28 19.61 -2.10
CA LEU A 19 -5.74 19.09 -0.83
C LEU A 19 -6.83 19.03 0.26
N SER A 20 -7.71 20.04 0.33
CA SER A 20 -8.84 20.03 1.27
C SER A 20 -9.81 18.90 1.00
N ASP A 21 -10.10 18.58 -0.27
CA ASP A 21 -10.95 17.43 -0.61
C ASP A 21 -10.26 16.11 -0.27
N GLN A 22 -8.94 16.02 -0.48
CA GLN A 22 -8.17 14.83 -0.11
C GLN A 22 -8.20 14.61 1.41
N ILE A 23 -7.88 15.63 2.20
CA ILE A 23 -7.94 15.57 3.67
C ILE A 23 -9.35 15.14 4.11
N LYS A 24 -10.39 15.79 3.58
CA LYS A 24 -11.77 15.44 3.90
C LYS A 24 -12.07 13.98 3.58
N LYS A 25 -11.63 13.48 2.41
CA LYS A 25 -11.84 12.08 2.01
C LYS A 25 -11.09 11.10 2.90
N VAL A 26 -9.87 11.42 3.33
CA VAL A 26 -9.13 10.61 4.30
C VAL A 26 -9.86 10.57 5.64
N SER A 27 -10.34 11.70 6.14
CA SER A 27 -11.09 11.77 7.41
C SER A 27 -12.38 10.95 7.42
N LEU A 28 -12.98 10.68 6.26
CA LEU A 28 -14.23 9.91 6.18
C LEU A 28 -14.08 8.43 6.56
N VAL A 29 -12.86 7.91 6.75
CA VAL A 29 -12.66 6.54 7.24
C VAL A 29 -13.26 6.31 8.64
N ASP A 30 -13.44 7.37 9.43
CA ASP A 30 -14.11 7.31 10.74
C ASP A 30 -15.55 6.79 10.65
N ASN A 31 -16.19 6.89 9.47
CA ASN A 31 -17.51 6.33 9.24
C ASN A 31 -17.52 4.79 9.10
N LEU A 32 -16.35 4.20 8.83
CA LEU A 32 -16.21 2.75 8.63
C LEU A 32 -15.99 2.00 9.95
N ILE A 33 -15.29 2.63 10.90
CA ILE A 33 -14.92 2.01 12.17
C ILE A 33 -15.23 3.01 13.31
N PRO A 34 -16.21 2.70 14.19
CA PRO A 34 -16.45 3.45 15.42
C PRO A 34 -15.18 3.65 16.25
N ASN A 35 -14.97 4.86 16.76
CA ASN A 35 -13.82 5.27 17.58
C ASN A 35 -12.46 5.27 16.85
N TYR A 36 -12.43 5.14 15.52
CA TYR A 36 -11.19 5.26 14.74
C TYR A 36 -10.59 6.67 14.79
N SER A 37 -11.37 7.73 15.04
CA SER A 37 -10.87 9.06 15.45
C SER A 37 -9.74 9.68 14.59
N LEU A 38 -9.65 9.34 13.31
CA LEU A 38 -8.62 9.84 12.40
C LEU A 38 -8.81 11.33 12.12
N THR A 39 -10.06 11.81 12.10
CA THR A 39 -10.36 13.23 11.95
C THR A 39 -9.67 14.05 13.03
N GLN A 40 -9.82 13.67 14.31
CA GLN A 40 -9.16 14.38 15.40
C GLN A 40 -7.63 14.26 15.32
N HIS A 41 -7.11 13.12 14.88
CA HIS A 41 -5.66 12.96 14.70
C HIS A 41 -5.10 13.89 13.62
N ILE A 42 -5.78 14.02 12.47
CA ILE A 42 -5.37 14.94 11.40
C ILE A 42 -5.43 16.40 11.87
N GLU A 43 -6.46 16.77 12.62
CA GLU A 43 -6.56 18.09 13.26
C GLU A 43 -5.37 18.35 14.18
N PHE A 44 -5.06 17.40 15.07
CA PHE A 44 -3.89 17.47 15.95
C PHE A 44 -2.58 17.63 15.17
N MET A 45 -2.36 16.83 14.12
CA MET A 45 -1.16 16.91 13.28
C MET A 45 -1.03 18.29 12.62
N ASN A 46 -2.15 18.87 12.16
CA ASN A 46 -2.15 20.17 11.51
C ASN A 46 -1.88 21.31 12.52
N GLU A 47 -2.55 21.29 13.68
CA GLU A 47 -2.35 22.30 14.75
C GLU A 47 -0.90 22.34 15.26
N HIS A 48 -0.24 21.19 15.29
CA HIS A 48 1.12 21.05 15.83
C HIS A 48 2.21 21.01 14.76
N ASN A 49 1.88 21.27 13.48
CA ASN A 49 2.81 21.23 12.35
C ASN A 49 3.50 19.87 12.11
N PHE A 50 2.84 18.78 12.46
CA PHE A 50 3.27 17.41 12.18
C PHE A 50 2.78 16.89 10.82
N LEU A 51 1.87 17.60 10.15
CA LEU A 51 1.51 17.35 8.75
C LEU A 51 2.12 18.43 7.85
N LYS A 52 3.10 18.06 7.02
CA LYS A 52 3.78 18.99 6.11
C LYS A 52 3.49 18.60 4.67
N VAL A 53 2.75 19.44 3.96
CA VAL A 53 2.37 19.18 2.56
C VAL A 53 3.04 20.18 1.63
N SER A 54 3.74 19.71 0.60
CA SER A 54 4.43 20.59 -0.35
C SER A 54 4.58 19.97 -1.73
N LYS A 55 4.47 20.80 -2.78
CA LYS A 55 4.81 20.42 -4.16
C LYS A 55 6.32 20.30 -4.40
N GLN A 56 7.14 20.82 -3.49
CA GLN A 56 8.60 20.82 -3.62
C GLN A 56 9.24 19.51 -3.17
N TYR A 57 8.52 18.68 -2.40
CA TYR A 57 9.04 17.39 -1.96
C TYR A 57 9.20 16.43 -3.14
N LYS A 58 10.30 15.68 -3.14
CA LYS A 58 10.58 14.67 -4.17
C LYS A 58 9.79 13.39 -3.93
N THR A 59 9.59 13.03 -2.65
CA THR A 59 8.85 11.86 -2.19
C THR A 59 8.07 12.21 -0.92
N SER A 60 7.07 11.41 -0.62
CA SER A 60 6.41 11.40 0.70
C SER A 60 7.11 10.42 1.64
N PHE A 61 7.08 10.70 2.93
CA PHE A 61 7.57 9.82 3.99
C PHE A 61 7.11 10.32 5.37
N THR A 62 7.13 9.43 6.36
CA THR A 62 6.86 9.76 7.76
C THR A 62 8.11 9.53 8.60
N SER A 63 8.55 10.55 9.34
CA SER A 63 9.70 10.47 10.23
C SER A 63 9.26 10.42 11.68
N PHE A 64 9.94 9.61 12.50
CA PHE A 64 9.72 9.54 13.93
C PHE A 64 10.84 10.25 14.70
N ASP A 65 10.48 11.08 15.68
CA ASP A 65 11.40 11.69 16.64
C ASP A 65 11.28 10.97 17.99
N GLU A 66 12.31 10.18 18.33
CA GLU A 66 12.36 9.38 19.56
C GLU A 66 12.34 10.25 20.83
N ARG A 67 12.90 11.46 20.80
CA ARG A 67 13.02 12.31 22.00
C ARG A 67 11.68 12.84 22.45
N TYR A 68 10.82 13.17 21.49
CA TYR A 68 9.49 13.70 21.74
C TYR A 68 8.39 12.65 21.58
N ASN A 69 8.76 11.46 21.11
CA ASN A 69 7.85 10.36 20.82
C ASN A 69 6.74 10.74 19.82
N VAL A 70 7.05 11.59 18.83
CA VAL A 70 6.11 12.10 17.83
C VAL A 70 6.53 11.75 16.42
N SER A 71 5.56 11.53 15.54
CA SER A 71 5.80 11.35 14.10
C SER A 71 5.43 12.62 13.34
N THR A 72 6.16 12.92 12.26
CA THR A 72 5.85 13.99 11.31
C THR A 72 5.75 13.40 9.91
N SER A 73 4.66 13.68 9.22
CA SER A 73 4.41 13.21 7.85
C SER A 73 4.71 14.31 6.85
N PHE A 74 5.55 13.99 5.87
CA PHE A 74 5.93 14.86 4.76
C PHE A 74 5.25 14.35 3.50
N ILE A 75 4.35 15.14 2.93
CA ILE A 75 3.50 14.74 1.80
C ILE A 75 3.90 15.53 0.57
N LYS A 76 4.36 14.83 -0.46
CA LYS A 76 4.44 15.39 -1.80
C LYS A 76 3.02 15.63 -2.31
N GLN A 77 2.70 16.90 -2.56
CA GLN A 77 1.35 17.28 -2.99
C GLN A 77 1.11 16.90 -4.46
N ASP A 78 0.35 15.84 -4.66
CA ASP A 78 -0.24 15.47 -5.96
C ASP A 78 -1.76 15.63 -5.87
N ASN A 79 -2.40 16.12 -6.93
CA ASN A 79 -3.82 16.51 -6.92
C ASN A 79 -4.72 15.44 -7.55
N ASN A 80 -4.38 14.17 -7.44
CA ASN A 80 -5.11 13.04 -8.05
C ASN A 80 -5.32 11.92 -7.02
N LEU A 81 -5.83 10.76 -7.45
CA LEU A 81 -6.01 9.60 -6.58
C LEU A 81 -4.71 9.12 -5.93
N TRP A 82 -3.58 9.19 -6.64
CA TRP A 82 -2.27 8.85 -6.07
C TRP A 82 -1.94 9.77 -4.89
N GLY A 83 -2.13 11.08 -5.05
CA GLY A 83 -1.93 12.03 -3.96
C GLY A 83 -2.85 11.78 -2.76
N LEU A 84 -4.11 11.41 -3.00
CA LEU A 84 -5.05 11.03 -1.93
C LEU A 84 -4.56 9.79 -1.16
N LEU A 85 -4.19 8.72 -1.88
CA LEU A 85 -3.78 7.47 -1.27
C LEU A 85 -2.42 7.61 -0.57
N THR A 86 -1.46 8.34 -1.16
CA THR A 86 -0.20 8.69 -0.50
C THR A 86 -0.41 9.54 0.75
N LEU A 87 -1.35 10.50 0.74
CA LEU A 87 -1.72 11.23 1.95
C LEU A 87 -2.26 10.29 3.03
N GLY A 88 -3.18 9.39 2.66
CA GLY A 88 -3.74 8.38 3.57
C GLY A 88 -2.67 7.43 4.13
N HIS A 89 -1.75 6.99 3.28
CA HIS A 89 -0.64 6.09 3.63
C HIS A 89 0.24 6.68 4.74
N GLU A 90 0.73 7.90 4.53
CA GLU A 90 1.63 8.57 5.48
C GLU A 90 0.92 8.99 6.77
N ILE A 91 -0.34 9.43 6.67
CA ILE A 91 -1.17 9.65 7.85
C ILE A 91 -1.36 8.33 8.60
N GLY A 92 -1.49 7.19 7.91
CA GLY A 92 -1.59 5.87 8.51
C GLY A 92 -0.38 5.54 9.38
N HIS A 93 0.84 5.74 8.87
CA HIS A 93 2.06 5.61 9.69
C HIS A 93 1.99 6.47 10.96
N ASN A 94 1.67 7.74 10.80
CA ASN A 94 1.61 8.68 11.93
C ASN A 94 0.56 8.27 12.96
N TYR A 95 -0.62 7.93 12.46
CA TYR A 95 -1.78 7.54 13.22
C TYR A 95 -1.47 6.36 14.13
N PHE A 96 -0.99 5.25 13.57
CA PHE A 96 -0.65 4.07 14.37
C PHE A 96 0.57 4.30 15.28
N ASN A 97 1.55 5.09 14.85
CA ASN A 97 2.68 5.48 15.70
C ASN A 97 2.26 6.29 16.93
N SER A 98 1.15 7.02 16.87
CA SER A 98 0.64 7.82 17.99
C SER A 98 0.10 6.97 19.13
N PHE A 99 -0.29 5.72 18.87
CA PHE A 99 -0.78 4.79 19.90
C PHE A 99 0.30 3.99 20.60
N ILE A 100 1.51 3.91 20.05
CA ILE A 100 2.55 3.08 20.63
C ILE A 100 3.27 3.90 21.71
N GLU A 101 3.17 3.53 22.98
CA GLU A 101 3.89 4.25 24.03
C GLU A 101 5.40 3.98 24.00
N ASN A 102 5.79 2.74 23.70
CA ASN A 102 7.18 2.31 23.72
C ASN A 102 7.97 2.81 22.50
N ALA A 103 8.76 3.87 22.68
CA ALA A 103 9.62 4.45 21.64
C ALA A 103 10.62 3.43 21.05
N THR A 104 11.20 2.56 21.88
CA THR A 104 12.12 1.51 21.42
C THR A 104 11.43 0.49 20.53
N ALA A 105 10.17 0.13 20.83
CA ALA A 105 9.39 -0.76 19.98
C ALA A 105 9.06 -0.12 18.62
N LYS A 106 8.80 1.20 18.60
CA LYS A 106 8.62 1.98 17.35
C LYS A 106 9.88 2.00 16.50
N VAL A 107 11.02 2.35 17.08
CA VAL A 107 12.31 2.44 16.34
C VAL A 107 12.71 1.09 15.76
N ASN A 108 12.45 0.00 16.46
CA ASN A 108 12.80 -1.36 16.02
C ASN A 108 11.67 -2.07 15.26
N MET A 109 10.60 -1.36 14.89
CA MET A 109 9.51 -1.92 14.10
C MET A 109 10.04 -2.33 12.72
N SER A 110 9.68 -3.53 12.26
CA SER A 110 10.07 -3.97 10.93
C SER A 110 9.39 -3.13 9.83
N THR A 111 10.07 -2.95 8.69
CA THR A 111 9.49 -2.27 7.51
C THR A 111 8.14 -2.89 7.12
N LEU A 112 8.01 -4.23 7.15
CA LEU A 112 6.75 -4.91 6.86
C LEU A 112 5.62 -4.49 7.82
N THR A 113 5.89 -4.40 9.12
CA THR A 113 4.90 -3.97 10.12
C THR A 113 4.52 -2.52 9.93
N ALA A 114 5.50 -1.63 9.73
CA ALA A 114 5.26 -0.21 9.50
C ALA A 114 4.41 0.03 8.25
N GLU A 115 4.78 -0.59 7.13
CA GLU A 115 4.04 -0.53 5.87
C GLU A 115 2.64 -1.14 6.01
N THR A 116 2.48 -2.22 6.77
CA THR A 116 1.15 -2.79 7.04
C THR A 116 0.26 -1.76 7.74
N PHE A 117 0.78 -0.99 8.69
CA PHE A 117 0.03 0.08 9.35
C PHE A 117 -0.41 1.18 8.38
N ALA A 118 0.48 1.63 7.50
CA ALA A 118 0.10 2.58 6.46
C ALA A 118 -0.98 2.02 5.52
N PHE A 119 -0.81 0.77 5.07
CA PHE A 119 -1.78 0.12 4.19
C PHE A 119 -3.13 -0.14 4.84
N ILE A 120 -3.22 -0.35 6.16
CA ILE A 120 -4.51 -0.40 6.86
C ILE A 120 -5.31 0.88 6.58
N ASN A 121 -4.68 2.05 6.73
CA ASN A 121 -5.39 3.31 6.50
C ASN A 121 -5.68 3.53 5.01
N GLU A 122 -4.72 3.22 4.14
CA GLU A 122 -4.88 3.34 2.70
C GLU A 122 -6.06 2.49 2.17
N THR A 123 -6.20 1.24 2.62
CA THR A 123 -7.30 0.36 2.24
C THR A 123 -8.64 0.84 2.80
N LEU A 124 -8.68 1.42 4.01
CA LEU A 124 -9.88 2.07 4.54
C LEU A 124 -10.31 3.25 3.66
N VAL A 125 -9.37 4.09 3.21
CA VAL A 125 -9.66 5.17 2.26
C VAL A 125 -10.22 4.60 0.95
N MET A 126 -9.62 3.53 0.41
CA MET A 126 -10.14 2.87 -0.80
C MET A 126 -11.57 2.33 -0.61
N HIS A 127 -11.86 1.69 0.52
CA HIS A 127 -13.20 1.22 0.86
C HIS A 127 -14.21 2.37 0.94
N GLN A 128 -13.81 3.49 1.54
CA GLN A 128 -14.66 4.68 1.61
C GLN A 128 -14.93 5.29 0.23
N LEU A 129 -13.95 5.27 -0.68
CA LEU A 129 -14.13 5.76 -2.05
C LEU A 129 -15.08 4.87 -2.87
N MET A 130 -15.06 3.55 -2.64
CA MET A 130 -16.02 2.64 -3.28
C MET A 130 -17.45 2.85 -2.81
N ASN A 131 -17.62 3.36 -1.59
CA ASN A 131 -18.91 3.66 -0.98
C ASN A 131 -19.18 5.18 -0.95
N ASP A 132 -18.53 5.98 -1.81
CA ASP A 132 -18.63 7.45 -1.78
C ASP A 132 -20.11 7.88 -1.90
N PRO A 133 -20.69 8.56 -0.89
CA PRO A 133 -22.09 9.01 -0.92
C PRO A 133 -22.41 9.94 -2.10
N GLN A 134 -21.38 10.59 -2.67
CA GLN A 134 -21.52 11.45 -3.85
C GLN A 134 -21.54 10.66 -5.17
N ASN A 135 -21.44 9.33 -5.10
CA ASN A 135 -21.46 8.42 -6.24
C ASN A 135 -20.39 8.75 -7.30
N ASN A 136 -19.24 9.24 -6.84
CA ASN A 136 -18.08 9.46 -7.71
C ASN A 136 -17.46 8.10 -8.06
N ASP A 137 -17.49 7.73 -9.34
CA ASP A 137 -16.85 6.49 -9.79
C ASP A 137 -15.31 6.62 -9.84
N TYR A 138 -14.61 6.00 -8.89
CA TYR A 138 -13.14 5.91 -8.86
C TYR A 138 -12.62 4.56 -9.39
N SER A 139 -13.48 3.72 -9.97
CA SER A 139 -13.17 2.31 -10.19
C SER A 139 -11.96 2.10 -11.10
N PHE A 140 -11.90 2.85 -12.21
CA PHE A 140 -10.76 2.80 -13.13
C PHE A 140 -9.46 3.31 -12.50
N ASP A 141 -9.50 4.45 -11.80
CA ASP A 141 -8.32 5.03 -11.18
C ASP A 141 -7.76 4.10 -10.08
N LEU A 142 -8.64 3.48 -9.27
CA LEU A 142 -8.27 2.49 -8.26
C LEU A 142 -7.69 1.21 -8.89
N LEU A 143 -8.30 0.69 -9.97
CA LEU A 143 -7.74 -0.45 -10.70
C LEU A 143 -6.34 -0.15 -11.23
N PHE A 144 -6.13 1.04 -11.79
CA PHE A 144 -4.83 1.46 -12.31
C PHE A 144 -3.79 1.65 -11.18
N TYR A 145 -4.22 2.22 -10.05
CA TYR A 145 -3.39 2.35 -8.85
C TYR A 145 -2.94 0.98 -8.34
N LEU A 146 -3.88 0.06 -8.10
CA LEU A 146 -3.61 -1.29 -7.61
C LEU A 146 -2.74 -2.11 -8.57
N TYR A 147 -2.92 -1.93 -9.88
CA TYR A 147 -2.03 -2.54 -10.87
C TYR A 147 -0.57 -2.11 -10.65
N ARG A 148 -0.32 -0.83 -10.40
CA ARG A 148 1.04 -0.32 -10.15
C ARG A 148 1.57 -0.69 -8.77
N LEU A 149 0.73 -0.67 -7.74
CA LEU A 149 1.13 -0.98 -6.36
C LEU A 149 1.45 -2.48 -6.17
N ILE A 150 0.67 -3.37 -6.79
CA ILE A 150 0.75 -4.81 -6.51
C ILE A 150 1.43 -5.56 -7.65
N SER A 151 0.98 -5.35 -8.90
CA SER A 151 1.47 -6.18 -10.02
C SER A 151 2.92 -5.90 -10.36
N VAL A 152 3.36 -4.62 -10.30
CA VAL A 152 4.74 -4.26 -10.63
C VAL A 152 5.72 -4.83 -9.60
N PRO A 153 5.59 -4.59 -8.28
CA PRO A 153 6.51 -5.15 -7.30
C PRO A 153 6.45 -6.69 -7.23
N PHE A 154 5.28 -7.31 -7.39
CA PHE A 154 5.17 -8.77 -7.43
C PHE A 154 5.89 -9.39 -8.64
N SER A 155 5.79 -8.75 -9.82
CA SER A 155 6.54 -9.17 -11.00
C SER A 155 8.05 -9.07 -10.79
N MET A 156 8.47 -8.03 -10.05
CA MET A 156 9.87 -7.77 -9.71
C MET A 156 10.39 -8.79 -8.68
N ASP A 157 9.59 -9.14 -7.66
CA ASP A 157 9.92 -10.18 -6.66
C ASP A 157 10.16 -11.53 -7.32
N LEU A 158 9.23 -11.97 -8.17
CA LEU A 158 9.36 -13.25 -8.87
C LEU A 158 10.57 -13.28 -9.81
N TYR A 159 10.89 -12.15 -10.43
CA TYR A 159 12.10 -12.03 -11.21
C TYR A 159 13.35 -12.14 -10.35
N GLN A 160 13.45 -11.38 -9.25
CA GLN A 160 14.62 -11.40 -8.39
C GLN A 160 14.81 -12.77 -7.74
N LYS A 161 13.74 -13.40 -7.25
CA LYS A 161 13.78 -14.79 -6.76
C LYS A 161 14.33 -15.73 -7.82
N LYS A 162 13.89 -15.65 -9.07
CA LYS A 162 14.47 -16.49 -10.13
C LYS A 162 15.93 -16.18 -10.37
N VAL A 163 16.33 -14.90 -10.38
CA VAL A 163 17.72 -14.51 -10.58
C VAL A 163 18.59 -15.05 -9.44
N PHE A 164 18.25 -14.78 -8.17
CA PHE A 164 19.06 -15.09 -7.00
C PHE A 164 18.84 -16.49 -6.36
N ALA A 165 17.85 -17.28 -6.81
CA ALA A 165 17.61 -18.62 -6.27
C ALA A 165 18.65 -19.66 -6.72
N GLU A 166 19.44 -19.34 -7.74
CA GLU A 166 20.58 -20.16 -8.13
C GLU A 166 21.78 -19.65 -7.32
N ASN A 167 22.49 -20.54 -6.64
CA ASN A 167 23.76 -20.28 -5.93
C ASN A 167 24.88 -19.88 -6.92
N GLU A 168 24.54 -19.14 -7.97
CA GLU A 168 25.39 -18.70 -9.04
C GLU A 168 26.07 -17.41 -8.60
N THR A 169 27.39 -17.50 -8.46
CA THR A 169 28.26 -16.38 -8.13
C THR A 169 28.54 -15.47 -9.33
N GLU A 170 28.05 -15.83 -10.52
CA GLU A 170 28.19 -15.07 -11.76
C GLU A 170 26.83 -14.99 -12.46
N PHE A 171 26.26 -13.77 -12.53
CA PHE A 171 25.04 -13.53 -13.29
C PHE A 171 25.38 -12.99 -14.68
N SER A 172 24.90 -13.63 -15.76
CA SER A 172 24.94 -13.02 -17.08
C SER A 172 23.67 -12.22 -17.37
N TRP A 173 23.81 -11.07 -18.04
CA TRP A 173 22.67 -10.26 -18.45
C TRP A 173 21.64 -11.01 -19.29
N ASN A 174 22.08 -12.02 -20.05
CA ASN A 174 21.20 -12.83 -20.87
C ASN A 174 20.33 -13.77 -20.00
N GLU A 175 20.88 -14.37 -18.94
CA GLU A 175 20.11 -15.20 -18.00
C GLU A 175 19.07 -14.38 -17.25
N ILE A 176 19.47 -13.20 -16.77
CA ILE A 176 18.59 -12.23 -16.14
C ILE A 176 17.40 -11.89 -17.05
N ILE A 177 17.68 -11.53 -18.31
CA ILE A 177 16.64 -11.23 -19.32
C ILE A 177 15.74 -12.44 -19.57
N ASN A 178 16.31 -13.64 -19.70
CA ASN A 178 15.56 -14.86 -20.00
C ASN A 178 14.62 -15.24 -18.84
N LYS A 179 15.08 -15.17 -17.59
CA LYS A 179 14.26 -15.44 -16.39
C LYS A 179 13.06 -14.49 -16.29
N ARG A 180 13.25 -13.21 -16.64
CA ARG A 180 12.13 -12.25 -16.75
C ARG A 180 11.12 -12.67 -17.81
N LEU A 181 11.61 -12.99 -19.02
CA LEU A 181 10.74 -13.37 -20.13
C LEU A 181 9.93 -14.60 -19.79
N GLU A 182 10.55 -15.58 -19.13
CA GLU A 182 9.89 -16.76 -18.63
C GLU A 182 8.80 -16.38 -17.61
N THR A 183 9.12 -15.62 -16.56
CA THR A 183 8.15 -15.20 -15.54
C THR A 183 6.97 -14.43 -16.13
N ILE A 184 7.22 -13.47 -17.04
CA ILE A 184 6.16 -12.72 -17.71
C ILE A 184 5.31 -13.62 -18.59
N THR A 185 5.92 -14.56 -19.32
CA THR A 185 5.19 -15.50 -20.17
C THR A 185 4.34 -16.46 -19.34
N THR A 186 4.85 -16.91 -18.19
CA THR A 186 4.10 -17.79 -17.27
C THR A 186 2.93 -17.07 -16.61
N LEU A 187 3.13 -15.87 -16.09
CA LEU A 187 2.09 -15.13 -15.36
C LEU A 187 1.11 -14.41 -16.29
N PHE A 188 1.59 -13.98 -17.46
CA PHE A 188 0.83 -13.18 -18.41
C PHE A 188 1.01 -13.70 -19.84
N PRO A 189 0.56 -14.94 -20.15
CA PRO A 189 0.82 -15.61 -21.43
C PRO A 189 0.33 -14.85 -22.66
N ASN A 190 -0.64 -13.95 -22.47
CA ASN A 190 -1.23 -13.15 -23.55
C ASN A 190 -0.66 -11.73 -23.66
N LYS A 191 0.24 -11.31 -22.77
CA LYS A 191 0.84 -9.97 -22.81
C LYS A 191 2.18 -10.01 -23.56
N LYS A 192 2.32 -9.11 -24.53
CA LYS A 192 3.61 -8.87 -25.21
C LYS A 192 4.31 -7.69 -24.57
N ILE A 193 5.62 -7.83 -24.31
CA ILE A 193 6.46 -6.70 -23.90
C ILE A 193 6.65 -5.80 -25.12
N LEU A 194 6.05 -4.62 -25.10
CA LEU A 194 6.27 -3.59 -26.11
C LEU A 194 7.69 -3.03 -25.95
N ASN A 195 8.38 -2.80 -27.06
CA ASN A 195 9.76 -2.28 -27.10
C ASN A 195 10.77 -3.09 -26.26
N LEU A 196 10.84 -4.39 -26.54
CA LEU A 196 11.68 -5.37 -25.85
C LEU A 196 13.11 -4.90 -25.55
N LYS A 197 13.79 -4.31 -26.55
CA LYS A 197 15.17 -3.81 -26.40
C LYS A 197 15.29 -2.69 -25.36
N TYR A 198 14.35 -1.74 -25.36
CA TYR A 198 14.32 -0.64 -24.40
C TYR A 198 13.95 -1.14 -22.99
N SER A 199 13.03 -2.11 -22.94
CA SER A 199 12.61 -2.79 -21.71
C SER A 199 13.76 -3.54 -21.03
N HIS A 200 14.65 -4.17 -21.80
CA HIS A 200 15.85 -4.82 -21.29
C HIS A 200 16.88 -3.79 -20.80
N HIS A 201 17.02 -2.68 -21.52
CA HIS A 201 17.96 -1.64 -21.15
C HIS A 201 17.57 -0.89 -19.86
N ASN A 202 16.28 -0.66 -19.63
CA ASN A 202 15.80 -0.07 -18.38
C ASN A 202 16.09 -0.95 -17.16
N ILE A 203 16.18 -2.26 -17.32
CA ILE A 203 16.49 -3.18 -16.23
C ILE A 203 17.98 -3.14 -15.91
N SER A 204 18.83 -3.13 -16.93
CA SER A 204 20.28 -3.10 -16.75
C SER A 204 20.80 -1.79 -16.15
N MET A 205 19.96 -0.75 -16.15
CA MET A 205 20.28 0.61 -15.70
C MET A 205 19.49 1.02 -14.44
N ASN A 206 18.64 0.15 -13.91
CA ASN A 206 17.89 0.43 -12.69
C ASN A 206 18.65 -0.16 -11.51
N ASP A 207 19.62 0.61 -11.01
CA ASP A 207 20.48 0.19 -9.91
C ASP A 207 19.67 -0.09 -8.64
N ASP A 208 18.58 0.64 -8.41
CA ASP A 208 17.65 0.38 -7.31
C ASP A 208 17.00 -1.01 -7.43
N PHE A 209 16.73 -1.48 -8.65
CA PHE A 209 16.16 -2.80 -8.91
C PHE A 209 17.17 -3.95 -8.77
N LEU A 210 18.46 -3.67 -8.90
CA LEU A 210 19.51 -4.69 -8.90
C LEU A 210 20.26 -4.76 -7.56
N PHE A 211 20.31 -3.64 -6.83
CA PHE A 211 21.22 -3.48 -5.71
C PHE A 211 20.59 -2.86 -4.44
N ASN A 212 19.38 -2.27 -4.48
CA ASN A 212 18.73 -1.85 -3.23
C ASN A 212 18.08 -3.03 -2.50
N GLU A 213 17.94 -2.88 -1.18
CA GLU A 213 17.31 -3.86 -0.30
C GLU A 213 15.91 -4.26 -0.79
N ALA A 214 15.56 -5.51 -0.49
CA ALA A 214 14.33 -6.20 -0.86
C ALA A 214 13.02 -5.57 -0.31
N GLU A 215 13.04 -4.33 0.17
CA GLU A 215 11.93 -3.66 0.85
C GLU A 215 10.73 -3.43 -0.09
N LEU A 216 10.97 -3.18 -1.39
CA LEU A 216 9.91 -3.06 -2.40
C LEU A 216 9.03 -4.32 -2.50
N PHE A 217 9.53 -5.49 -2.13
CA PHE A 217 8.80 -6.77 -2.17
C PHE A 217 7.93 -6.98 -0.93
N LEU A 218 8.16 -6.22 0.13
CA LEU A 218 7.31 -6.22 1.31
C LEU A 218 5.98 -5.53 1.03
N TYR A 219 5.91 -4.61 0.06
CA TYR A 219 4.74 -3.77 -0.19
C TYR A 219 3.49 -4.57 -0.59
N PRO A 220 3.54 -5.52 -1.55
CA PRO A 220 2.38 -6.37 -1.83
C PRO A 220 1.93 -7.19 -0.61
N ARG A 221 2.87 -7.68 0.19
CA ARG A 221 2.59 -8.47 1.40
C ARG A 221 1.92 -7.58 2.47
N ALA A 222 2.52 -6.43 2.76
CA ALA A 222 2.00 -5.42 3.67
C ALA A 222 0.61 -4.94 3.25
N TYR A 223 0.38 -4.73 1.96
CA TYR A 223 -0.92 -4.37 1.41
C TYR A 223 -1.98 -5.46 1.68
N LEU A 224 -1.66 -6.74 1.42
CA LEU A 224 -2.60 -7.85 1.67
C LEU A 224 -2.92 -8.00 3.15
N LEU A 225 -1.92 -7.84 4.02
CA LEU A 225 -2.10 -7.82 5.47
C LEU A 225 -2.95 -6.63 5.92
N GLY A 226 -2.67 -5.43 5.40
CA GLY A 226 -3.44 -4.22 5.68
C GLY A 226 -4.90 -4.35 5.24
N LEU A 227 -5.14 -4.97 4.08
CA LEU A 227 -6.49 -5.27 3.58
C LEU A 227 -7.23 -6.27 4.47
N PHE A 228 -6.55 -7.33 4.93
CA PHE A 228 -7.12 -8.29 5.88
C PHE A 228 -7.49 -7.62 7.21
N ILE A 229 -6.57 -6.85 7.78
CA ILE A 229 -6.76 -6.19 9.09
C ILE A 229 -7.87 -5.13 9.00
N SER A 230 -7.81 -4.23 8.02
CA SER A 230 -8.85 -3.21 7.82
C SER A 230 -10.23 -3.81 7.59
N SER A 231 -10.34 -4.87 6.78
CA SER A 231 -11.61 -5.59 6.59
C SER A 231 -12.12 -6.21 7.88
N SER A 232 -11.22 -6.72 8.73
CA SER A 232 -11.57 -7.26 10.04
C SER A 232 -12.11 -6.18 10.98
N PHE A 233 -11.51 -4.98 10.98
CA PHE A 233 -12.01 -3.84 11.76
C PHE A 233 -13.38 -3.35 11.31
N ILE A 234 -13.63 -3.32 9.99
CA ILE A 234 -14.94 -2.96 9.44
C ILE A 234 -16.02 -3.97 9.90
N ASN A 235 -15.69 -5.26 9.92
CA ASN A 235 -16.63 -6.31 10.28
C ASN A 235 -16.85 -6.43 11.80
N ASP A 236 -15.82 -6.18 12.61
CA ASP A 236 -15.88 -6.16 14.07
C ASP A 236 -14.99 -5.05 14.63
N SER A 237 -15.65 -3.96 15.04
CA SER A 237 -14.97 -2.78 15.57
C SER A 237 -14.31 -3.02 16.94
N ASN A 238 -14.67 -4.09 17.67
CA ASN A 238 -13.96 -4.45 18.90
C ASN A 238 -12.56 -5.00 18.62
N LEU A 239 -12.31 -5.56 17.43
CA LEU A 239 -10.96 -5.97 17.02
C LEU A 239 -10.04 -4.78 16.87
N TYR A 240 -10.56 -3.62 16.42
CA TYR A 240 -9.78 -2.40 16.36
C TYR A 240 -9.35 -1.94 17.76
N ILE A 241 -10.25 -1.98 18.74
CA ILE A 241 -9.92 -1.63 20.13
C ILE A 241 -8.86 -2.58 20.69
N THR A 242 -9.07 -3.90 20.55
CA THR A 242 -8.10 -4.92 20.97
C THR A 242 -6.74 -4.73 20.29
N PHE A 243 -6.72 -4.37 19.00
CA PHE A 243 -5.50 -4.09 18.25
C PHE A 243 -4.76 -2.88 18.83
N ILE A 244 -5.44 -1.77 19.09
CA ILE A 244 -4.84 -0.56 19.67
C ILE A 244 -4.29 -0.85 21.06
N GLU A 245 -5.04 -1.56 21.90
CA GLU A 245 -4.58 -1.98 23.24
C GLU A 245 -3.31 -2.85 23.15
N TYR A 246 -3.25 -3.76 22.17
CA TYR A 246 -2.08 -4.61 21.95
C TYR A 246 -0.86 -3.78 21.52
N ILE A 247 -0.98 -2.95 20.47
CA ILE A 247 0.19 -2.21 19.95
C ILE A 247 0.68 -1.15 20.93
N ASN A 248 -0.21 -0.58 21.75
CA ASN A 248 0.18 0.39 22.78
C ASN A 248 1.15 -0.24 23.80
N ASN A 249 0.84 -1.45 24.25
CA ASN A 249 1.58 -2.16 25.29
C ASN A 249 2.70 -3.08 24.75
N ALA A 250 2.92 -3.11 23.43
CA ALA A 250 3.84 -4.03 22.81
C ALA A 250 5.30 -3.69 23.14
N VAL A 251 6.05 -4.69 23.63
CA VAL A 251 7.51 -4.59 23.81
C VAL A 251 8.24 -4.76 22.47
N LYS A 252 7.65 -5.54 21.55
CA LYS A 252 8.14 -5.77 20.19
C LYS A 252 6.95 -5.71 19.23
N LEU A 253 7.11 -4.94 18.16
CA LEU A 253 6.10 -4.82 17.11
C LEU A 253 6.52 -5.66 15.91
N ASP A 254 5.87 -6.81 15.78
CA ASP A 254 6.09 -7.81 14.76
C ASP A 254 4.73 -8.23 14.22
N ILE A 255 4.55 -8.21 12.90
CA ILE A 255 3.22 -8.40 12.32
C ILE A 255 2.69 -9.80 12.57
N SER A 256 3.54 -10.83 12.58
CA SER A 256 3.14 -12.21 12.84
C SER A 256 2.62 -12.35 14.28
N LEU A 257 3.27 -11.70 15.25
CA LEU A 257 2.80 -11.68 16.64
C LEU A 257 1.47 -10.93 16.81
N ILE A 258 1.31 -9.78 16.14
CA ILE A 258 0.05 -9.03 16.16
C ILE A 258 -1.09 -9.90 15.63
N LEU A 259 -0.88 -10.57 14.49
CA LEU A 259 -1.87 -11.45 13.87
C LEU A 259 -2.26 -12.62 14.78
N GLU A 260 -1.29 -13.27 15.40
CA GLU A 260 -1.55 -14.38 16.33
C GLU A 260 -2.33 -13.91 17.57
N LYS A 261 -1.93 -12.78 18.18
CA LYS A 261 -2.48 -12.35 19.47
C LYS A 261 -3.81 -11.62 19.37
N VAL A 262 -4.04 -10.87 18.29
CA VAL A 262 -5.24 -10.05 18.12
C VAL A 262 -6.28 -10.75 17.25
N PHE A 263 -5.84 -11.43 16.18
CA PHE A 263 -6.74 -12.01 15.18
C PHE A 263 -6.81 -13.54 15.25
N ASN A 264 -5.94 -14.17 16.05
CA ASN A 264 -5.85 -15.63 16.19
C ASN A 264 -5.66 -16.34 14.84
N VAL A 265 -4.83 -15.76 13.97
CA VAL A 265 -4.47 -16.33 12.67
C VAL A 265 -2.96 -16.28 12.48
N SER A 266 -2.45 -17.20 11.66
CA SER A 266 -1.07 -17.12 11.18
C SER A 266 -0.91 -16.03 10.12
N GLU A 267 0.33 -15.62 9.85
CA GLU A 267 0.59 -14.64 8.80
C GLU A 267 0.23 -15.16 7.40
N ASP A 268 0.52 -16.43 7.09
CA ASP A 268 0.16 -17.03 5.81
C ASP A 268 -1.36 -17.08 5.62
N GLU A 269 -2.11 -17.43 6.67
CA GLU A 269 -3.57 -17.41 6.66
C GLU A 269 -4.13 -15.99 6.47
N ALA A 270 -3.54 -14.98 7.12
CA ALA A 270 -3.91 -13.59 6.93
C ALA A 270 -3.66 -13.13 5.48
N ILE A 271 -2.55 -13.53 4.87
CA ILE A 271 -2.22 -13.23 3.47
C ILE A 271 -3.22 -13.92 2.53
N GLU A 272 -3.54 -15.20 2.74
CA GLU A 272 -4.53 -15.92 1.94
C GLU A 272 -5.91 -15.26 1.99
N ASN A 273 -6.35 -14.87 3.19
CA ASN A 273 -7.58 -14.11 3.39
C ASN A 273 -7.52 -12.74 2.70
N GLY A 274 -6.39 -12.04 2.81
CA GLY A 274 -6.12 -10.79 2.09
C GLY A 274 -6.24 -10.95 0.57
N VAL A 275 -5.73 -12.04 -0.02
CA VAL A 275 -5.86 -12.35 -1.45
C VAL A 275 -7.33 -12.56 -1.84
N MET A 276 -8.10 -13.28 -1.01
CA MET A 276 -9.53 -13.48 -1.25
C MET A 276 -10.30 -12.16 -1.21
N LEU A 277 -10.02 -11.29 -0.23
CA LEU A 277 -10.59 -9.95 -0.11
C LEU A 277 -10.20 -9.08 -1.30
N PHE A 278 -8.94 -9.11 -1.72
CA PHE A 278 -8.45 -8.37 -2.87
C PHE A 278 -9.16 -8.78 -4.15
N ARG A 279 -9.37 -10.09 -4.37
CA ARG A 279 -10.15 -10.59 -5.51
C ARG A 279 -11.59 -10.08 -5.49
N LYS A 280 -12.25 -10.08 -4.33
CA LYS A 280 -13.61 -9.53 -4.17
C LYS A 280 -13.64 -8.02 -4.45
N PHE A 281 -12.65 -7.29 -3.95
CA PHE A 281 -12.48 -5.85 -4.20
C PHE A 281 -12.37 -5.57 -5.70
N LEU A 282 -11.50 -6.30 -6.42
CA LEU A 282 -11.36 -6.20 -7.88
C LEU A 282 -12.65 -6.57 -8.63
N GLN A 283 -13.39 -7.58 -8.18
CA GLN A 283 -14.69 -7.94 -8.77
C GLN A 283 -15.70 -6.79 -8.61
N GLY A 284 -15.77 -6.18 -7.43
CA GLY A 284 -16.60 -5.00 -7.18
C GLY A 284 -16.27 -3.84 -8.10
N LEU A 285 -14.99 -3.57 -8.33
CA LEU A 285 -14.53 -2.53 -9.27
C LEU A 285 -14.90 -2.86 -10.73
N ASN A 286 -14.78 -4.12 -11.14
CA ASN A 286 -15.09 -4.55 -12.52
C ASN A 286 -16.59 -4.51 -12.85
N HIS A 287 -17.49 -4.59 -11.86
CA HIS A 287 -18.93 -4.44 -12.11
C HIS A 287 -19.34 -2.99 -12.42
N ASN A 288 -18.49 -2.02 -12.09
CA ASN A 288 -18.75 -0.59 -12.24
C ASN A 288 -18.04 0.05 -13.46
N VAL A 289 -17.24 -0.72 -14.22
CA VAL A 289 -16.54 -0.29 -15.45
C VAL A 289 -17.25 -0.83 -16.69
#